data_AF-A0A2N3Y8L7-F1
#
_entry.id   AF-A0A2N3Y8L7-F1
#
_cell.length_a   1.000
_cell.length_b   1.000
_cell.length_c   1.000
_cell.angle_alpha   90.00
_cell.angle_beta   90.00
_cell.angle_gamma   90.00
#
_symmetry.space_group_name_H-M   'P 1'
#
loop_
_entity.id
_entity.type
_entity.pdbx_description
1 polymer ?
#
loop_
_entity_poly.entity_id
_entity_poly.type
_entity_poly.pdbx_seq_one_letter_code
_entity_poly.pdbx_strand_id
1 'polypeptide(L)' 'MRCGWDEDKIINTIEEVAKNPDRPPVMSDQSGNYKFSGTRDGVEIEGYVTPDGQIQTGYPVRGKGVVQNDEFGNPHPVP' A
#
# COMPACT_ATOMS: atom_id res chain seq x y z
N MET A 1 -21.11 -13.40 6.72
CA MET A 1 -19.84 -13.52 5.97
C MET A 1 -19.09 -12.22 6.20
N ARG A 2 -18.01 -12.22 6.99
CA ARG A 2 -17.23 -10.98 7.24
C ARG A 2 -16.20 -10.85 6.13
N CYS A 3 -16.38 -9.86 5.24
CA CYS A 3 -15.31 -9.43 4.33
C CYS A 3 -14.08 -9.10 5.17
N GLY A 4 -12.95 -9.74 4.89
CA GLY A 4 -11.75 -9.72 5.75
C GLY A 4 -10.95 -8.40 5.74
N TRP A 5 -11.42 -7.40 4.99
CA TRP A 5 -10.82 -6.08 4.83
C TRP A 5 -11.94 -5.05 4.95
N ASP A 6 -12.04 -4.43 6.12
CA ASP A 6 -12.83 -3.22 6.34
C ASP A 6 -11.92 -2.01 6.05
N GLU A 7 -12.50 -0.85 5.72
CA GLU A 7 -11.76 0.38 5.39
C GLU A 7 -10.74 0.73 6.47
N ASP A 8 -11.15 0.62 7.75
CA ASP A 8 -10.30 0.83 8.91
C ASP A 8 -9.10 -0.13 8.94
N LYS A 9 -9.30 -1.38 8.52
CA LYS A 9 -8.22 -2.37 8.48
C LYS A 9 -7.19 -2.02 7.41
N ILE A 10 -7.65 -1.56 6.24
CA ILE A 10 -6.78 -1.15 5.14
C ILE A 10 -5.90 0.03 5.58
N ILE A 11 -6.51 1.08 6.14
CA ILE A 11 -5.80 2.29 6.58
C ILE A 11 -4.76 1.95 7.65
N ASN A 12 -5.15 1.21 8.69
CA ASN A 12 -4.23 0.82 9.75
C ASN A 12 -3.05 -0.02 9.22
N THR A 13 -3.31 -0.92 8.27
CA THR A 13 -2.25 -1.75 7.68
C THR A 13 -1.27 -0.91 6.87
N ILE A 14 -1.76 0.07 6.10
CA ILE A 14 -0.90 1.01 5.36
C ILE A 14 -0.02 1.80 6.33
N GLU A 15 -0.60 2.33 7.42
CA GLU A 15 0.17 3.06 8.42
C GLU A 15 1.25 2.20 9.09
N GLU A 16 0.93 0.96 9.43
CA GLU A 16 1.90 0.03 10.02
C GLU A 16 3.06 -0.25 9.07
N VAL A 17 2.78 -0.46 7.78
CA VAL A 17 3.80 -0.70 6.76
C VAL A 17 4.63 0.56 6.49
N ALA A 18 4.02 1.75 6.54
CA ALA A 18 4.76 3.01 6.42
C ALA A 18 5.71 3.25 7.62
N LYS A 19 5.27 2.92 8.84
CA LYS A 19 6.07 3.05 10.06
C LYS A 19 7.19 2.00 10.15
N ASN A 20 6.90 0.77 9.73
CA ASN A 20 7.83 -0.36 9.77
C ASN A 20 7.83 -1.09 8.43
N PRO A 21 8.47 -0.52 7.40
CA PRO A 21 8.53 -1.16 6.09
C PRO A 21 9.47 -2.37 6.13
N ASP A 22 9.15 -3.40 5.34
CA ASP A 22 9.98 -4.61 5.28
C ASP A 22 11.31 -4.37 4.56
N ARG A 23 11.41 -3.27 3.83
CA ARG A 23 12.63 -2.79 3.16
C ARG A 23 12.82 -1.30 3.44
N PRO A 24 14.08 -0.81 3.51
CA PRO A 24 14.34 0.61 3.60
C PRO A 24 13.63 1.38 2.48
N PRO A 25 12.96 2.50 2.78
CA PRO A 25 12.31 3.31 1.75
C PRO A 25 13.32 3.77 0.70
N VAL A 26 12.96 3.61 -0.58
CA VAL A 26 13.83 3.95 -1.72
C VAL A 26 13.31 5.22 -2.36
N MET A 27 14.19 6.18 -2.65
CA MET A 27 13.79 7.41 -3.32
C MET A 27 13.23 7.08 -4.70
N SER A 28 11.97 7.44 -4.96
CA SER A 28 11.20 6.89 -6.08
C SER A 28 10.96 7.88 -7.21
N ASP A 29 11.04 9.18 -6.95
CA ASP A 29 10.78 10.21 -7.95
C ASP A 29 11.72 11.42 -7.82
N GLN A 30 11.67 12.28 -8.84
CA GLN A 30 12.37 13.57 -8.85
C GLN A 30 11.75 14.59 -7.86
N SER A 31 10.57 14.29 -7.32
CA SER A 31 9.90 15.10 -6.29
C SER A 31 10.47 14.85 -4.89
N GLY A 32 11.34 13.86 -4.74
CA GLY A 32 12.04 13.52 -3.49
C GLY A 32 11.26 12.58 -2.59
N ASN A 33 10.17 11.97 -3.06
CA ASN A 33 9.40 11.03 -2.26
C ASN A 33 10.13 9.69 -2.13
N TYR A 34 9.89 9.01 -1.02
CA TYR A 34 10.41 7.68 -0.75
C TYR A 34 9.30 6.65 -0.88
N LYS A 35 9.50 5.67 -1.76
CA LYS A 35 8.62 4.51 -1.87
C LYS A 35 8.91 3.54 -0.73
N PHE A 36 7.85 3.14 -0.02
CA PHE A 36 7.89 2.09 1.00
C PHE A 36 7.09 0.87 0.51
N SER A 37 7.43 -0.31 1.04
CA SER A 37 6.74 -1.56 0.75
C SER A 37 6.78 -2.51 1.92
N GLY A 38 5.76 -3.33 2.07
CA GLY A 38 5.71 -4.39 3.08
C GLY A 38 4.50 -5.28 2.94
N THR A 39 4.55 -6.46 3.56
CA THR A 39 3.47 -7.46 3.50
C THR A 39 2.85 -7.67 4.88
N ARG A 40 1.53 -7.55 5.00
CA ARG A 40 0.79 -7.81 6.24
C ARG A 40 -0.45 -8.63 5.94
N ASP A 41 -0.72 -9.64 6.76
CA ASP A 41 -1.82 -10.59 6.55
C ASP A 41 -1.85 -11.23 5.14
N GLY A 42 -0.69 -11.37 4.49
CA GLY A 42 -0.58 -11.89 3.13
C GLY A 42 -1.00 -10.91 2.04
N VAL A 43 -1.16 -9.62 2.37
CA VAL A 43 -1.35 -8.52 1.42
C VAL A 43 -0.08 -7.68 1.34
N GLU A 44 0.44 -7.57 0.13
CA GLU A 44 1.53 -6.65 -0.22
C GLU A 44 0.96 -5.24 -0.34
N ILE A 45 1.60 -4.29 0.34
CA ILE A 45 1.26 -2.87 0.33
C ILE A 45 2.46 -2.10 -0.19
N GLU A 46 2.17 -1.14 -1.06
CA GLU A 46 3.12 -0.13 -1.51
C GLU A 46 2.58 1.27 -1.24
N GLY A 47 3.48 2.22 -1.07
CA GLY A 47 3.09 3.62 -0.92
C GLY A 47 4.28 4.55 -1.00
N TYR A 48 3.99 5.83 -0.82
CA TYR A 48 4.96 6.90 -0.90
C TYR A 48 4.87 7.76 0.35
N VAL A 49 6.03 8.02 0.95
CA VAL A 49 6.18 9.02 2.02
C VAL A 49 7.00 10.20 1.51
N THR A 50 6.61 11.39 1.92
CA THR A 50 7.34 12.61 1.66
C THR A 50 8.63 12.68 2.50
N PRO A 51 9.59 13.55 2.17
CA PRO A 51 10.80 13.76 2.98
C PRO A 51 10.54 14.17 4.43
N ASP A 52 9.42 14.83 4.72
CA ASP A 52 8.98 15.20 6.07
C ASP A 52 8.23 14.08 6.81
N GLY A 53 8.10 12.90 6.18
CA GLY A 53 7.53 11.70 6.80
C GLY A 53 6.01 11.60 6.73
N GLN A 54 5.34 12.39 5.89
CA GLN A 54 3.91 12.25 5.65
C GLN A 54 3.62 11.18 4.61
N ILE A 55 2.62 10.35 4.85
CA ILE A 55 2.15 9.38 3.85
C ILE A 55 1.36 10.15 2.80
N GLN A 56 1.89 10.23 1.59
CA GLN A 56 1.20 10.87 0.48
C GLN A 56 0.13 9.94 -0.12
N THR A 57 0.46 8.65 -0.23
CA THR A 57 -0.46 7.61 -0.69
C THR A 57 0.03 6.23 -0.26
N GLY A 58 -0.89 5.29 -0.10
CA GLY A 58 -0.59 3.88 0.12
C GLY A 58 -1.75 3.03 -0.40
N TYR A 59 -1.43 1.91 -1.00
CA TYR A 59 -2.41 1.03 -1.61
C TYR A 59 -1.93 -0.43 -1.60
N PRO A 60 -2.87 -1.38 -1.46
CA PRO A 60 -2.55 -2.79 -1.62
C PRO A 60 -2.23 -3.09 -3.09
N VAL A 61 -1.17 -3.87 -3.32
CA VAL A 61 -0.73 -4.27 -4.67
C VAL A 61 -1.04 -5.72 -4.99
N ARG A 62 -0.96 -6.62 -3.99
CA ARG A 62 -1.20 -8.06 -4.17
C ARG A 62 -1.74 -8.69 -2.91
N GLY A 63 -2.45 -9.81 -3.04
CA GLY A 63 -2.90 -10.63 -1.93
C GLY A 63 -4.41 -10.87 -1.89
N LYS A 64 -4.84 -11.68 -0.92
CA LYS A 64 -6.21 -12.18 -0.87
C LYS A 64 -7.22 -11.05 -0.64
N GLY A 65 -8.07 -10.81 -1.63
CA GLY A 65 -9.13 -9.80 -1.59
C GLY A 65 -8.71 -8.43 -2.12
N VAL A 66 -7.47 -8.30 -2.63
CA VAL A 66 -7.04 -7.08 -3.32
C VAL A 66 -7.63 -7.06 -4.73
N VAL A 67 -8.05 -5.88 -5.13
CA VAL A 67 -8.60 -5.59 -6.45
C VAL A 67 -7.81 -4.41 -6.99
N GLN A 68 -7.21 -4.59 -8.16
CA GLN A 68 -6.43 -3.56 -8.83
C GLN A 68 -7.26 -2.99 -9.97
N ASN A 69 -7.32 -1.66 -10.07
CA ASN A 69 -7.93 -1.02 -11.21
C ASN A 69 -6.99 -1.10 -12.43
N ASP A 70 -7.54 -1.41 -13.60
CA ASP A 70 -6.84 -1.26 -14.87
C ASP A 70 -6.67 0.23 -15.24
N GLU A 71 -6.02 0.48 -16.38
CA GLU A 71 -5.79 1.83 -16.91
C GLU A 71 -7.09 2.61 -17.21
N PHE A 72 -8.25 1.94 -17.25
CA PHE A 72 -9.57 2.53 -17.44
C PHE A 72 -10.37 2.65 -16.13
N GLY A 73 -9.76 2.31 -14.99
CA GLY A 73 -10.42 2.35 -13.69
C GLY A 73 -11.33 1.16 -13.39
N ASN A 74 -11.28 0.09 -14.20
CA ASN A 74 -12.10 -1.09 -13.94
C ASN A 74 -11.41 -2.01 -12.92
N PRO A 75 -12.13 -2.47 -11.88
CA PRO A 75 -11.58 -3.34 -10.86
C PRO A 75 -11.34 -4.77 -11.38
N HIS A 76 -10.11 -5.27 -11.27
CA HIS A 76 -9.74 -6.65 -11.55
C HIS A 76 -9.10 -7.32 -10.32
N PRO A 77 -9.46 -8.57 -9.98
CA PRO A 77 -8.77 -9.30 -8.92
C PRO A 77 -7.28 -9.44 -9.27
N VAL A 78 -6.40 -9.18 -8.31
CA VAL A 78 -4.97 -9.46 -8.49
C VAL A 78 -4.71 -10.96 -8.25
N PRO A 79 -3.94 -11.64 -9.13
CA PRO A 79 -3.59 -13.05 -8.97
C PRO A 79 -2.81 -13.36 -7.68
#